data_AF-A0AAE5QU80-F1
#
_entry.id   AF-A0AAE5QU80-F1
#
_cell.length_a   1.000
_cell.length_b   1.000
_cell.length_c   1.000
_cell.angle_alpha   90.00
_cell.angle_beta   90.00
_cell.angle_gamma   90.00
#
_symmetry.space_group_name_H-M   'P 1'
#
loop_
_entity.id
_entity.type
_entity.pdbx_description
1 polymer ?
#
loop_
_entity_poly.entity_id
_entity_poly.type
_entity_poly.pdbx_seq_one_letter_code
_entity_poly.pdbx_strand_id
1 'polypeptide(L)'
;AMDNPYGTCHARLSGDCPYMEAPPCLTCNSGKPCKDLAIGFSDLDVEKYELHIKSTVKSIELAKNNNRQDMVEKHINILNKYEEILGNIKDGNIIFGRSNRIKV
;
A
#
# COMPACT_ATOMS: atom_id res chain seq x y z
N ALA A 1 14.71 2.90 -9.24
CA ALA A 1 13.41 2.25 -8.97
C ALA A 1 12.30 3.19 -9.46
N MET A 2 11.08 2.70 -9.67
CA MET A 2 10.00 3.48 -10.27
C MET A 2 8.83 3.67 -9.30
N ASP A 3 8.35 4.90 -9.20
CA ASP A 3 7.24 5.24 -8.32
C ASP A 3 5.90 4.62 -8.77
N ASN A 4 5.04 4.30 -7.81
CA ASN A 4 3.68 3.82 -8.04
C ASN A 4 2.76 4.26 -6.88
N PRO A 5 1.43 4.04 -6.99
CA PRO A 5 0.47 4.48 -5.98
C PRO A 5 0.70 3.97 -4.56
N TYR A 6 1.54 2.95 -4.36
CA TYR A 6 1.80 2.35 -3.05
C TYR A 6 3.22 2.56 -2.54
N GLY A 7 4.11 3.13 -3.35
CA GLY A 7 5.52 3.35 -3.00
C GLY A 7 6.44 3.23 -4.22
N THR A 8 7.73 3.13 -3.95
CA THR A 8 8.77 2.99 -4.98
C THR A 8 9.08 1.51 -5.23
N CYS A 9 8.95 1.04 -6.48
CA CYS A 9 9.12 -0.37 -6.86
C CYS A 9 10.33 -0.60 -7.77
N HIS A 10 11.21 -1.53 -7.41
CA HIS A 10 12.36 -1.88 -8.24
C HIS A 10 11.99 -2.78 -9.43
N ALA A 11 11.09 -3.75 -9.24
CA ALA A 11 10.68 -4.68 -10.31
C ALA A 11 9.97 -3.98 -11.49
N ARG A 12 9.33 -2.82 -11.26
CA ARG A 12 8.76 -2.02 -12.34
C ARG A 12 9.83 -1.41 -13.23
N LEU A 13 11.00 -1.08 -12.69
CA LEU A 13 12.12 -0.57 -13.48
C LEU A 13 12.74 -1.67 -14.36
N SER A 14 12.82 -2.91 -13.86
CA SER A 14 13.40 -4.03 -14.63
C SER A 14 12.45 -4.65 -15.64
N GLY A 15 11.15 -4.31 -15.58
CA GLY A 15 10.13 -4.90 -16.45
C GLY A 15 9.54 -6.21 -15.92
N ASP A 16 10.00 -6.72 -14.79
CA ASP A 16 9.68 -8.07 -14.30
C ASP A 16 8.47 -8.12 -13.36
N CYS A 17 7.68 -7.04 -13.29
CA CYS A 17 6.50 -7.00 -12.45
C CYS A 17 5.31 -7.63 -13.20
N PRO A 18 4.78 -8.80 -12.79
CA PRO A 18 3.60 -9.40 -13.44
C PRO A 18 2.32 -8.56 -13.23
N TYR A 19 2.39 -7.56 -12.35
CA TYR A 19 1.33 -6.60 -12.01
C TYR A 19 1.72 -5.18 -12.48
N MET A 20 2.36 -5.08 -13.66
CA MET A 20 2.75 -3.79 -14.24
C MET A 20 1.53 -3.04 -14.78
N GLU A 21 0.61 -3.76 -15.42
CA GLU A 21 -0.61 -3.23 -16.05
C GLU A 21 -1.78 -3.05 -15.05
N ALA A 22 -1.74 -3.70 -13.88
CA ALA A 22 -2.77 -3.56 -12.83
C ALA A 22 -2.19 -3.80 -11.42
N PRO A 23 -2.76 -3.23 -10.34
CA PRO A 23 -2.42 -3.57 -8.95
C PRO A 23 -2.61 -5.08 -8.64
N PRO A 24 -1.96 -5.66 -7.59
CA PRO A 24 -1.86 -5.02 -6.28
C PRO A 24 -0.49 -5.08 -5.59
N CYS A 25 0.30 -4.01 -5.67
CA CYS A 25 1.63 -3.96 -5.06
C CYS A 25 1.65 -4.13 -3.52
N LEU A 26 0.49 -4.01 -2.85
CA LEU A 26 0.30 -4.23 -1.41
C LEU A 26 -0.28 -5.59 -1.00
N THR A 27 -0.84 -6.35 -1.94
CA THR A 27 -1.43 -7.67 -1.64
C THR A 27 -0.87 -8.80 -2.47
N CYS A 28 0.03 -8.51 -3.43
CA CYS A 28 0.93 -9.51 -4.01
C CYS A 28 1.62 -10.27 -2.87
N ASN A 29 1.52 -11.60 -2.81
CA ASN A 29 2.08 -12.45 -1.75
C ASN A 29 1.23 -12.52 -0.46
N SER A 30 -0.01 -13.00 -0.57
CA SER A 30 -0.89 -13.31 0.58
C SER A 30 -1.12 -12.13 1.53
N GLY A 31 -1.26 -10.92 1.00
CA GLY A 31 -1.52 -9.70 1.79
C GLY A 31 -0.28 -9.00 2.36
N LYS A 32 0.93 -9.40 1.94
CA LYS A 32 2.18 -8.70 2.28
C LYS A 32 2.57 -7.70 1.19
N PRO A 33 3.33 -6.64 1.50
CA PRO A 33 3.93 -5.78 0.48
C PRO A 33 4.82 -6.61 -0.47
N CYS A 34 4.80 -6.27 -1.76
CA CYS A 34 5.68 -6.90 -2.74
C CYS A 34 7.15 -6.76 -2.33
N LYS A 35 7.94 -7.82 -2.54
CA LYS A 35 9.36 -7.93 -2.18
C LYS A 35 10.25 -6.78 -2.72
N ASP A 36 9.80 -6.14 -3.80
CA ASP A 36 10.51 -5.06 -4.50
C ASP A 36 9.93 -3.66 -4.25
N LEU A 37 8.92 -3.56 -3.38
CA LEU A 37 8.32 -2.30 -2.95
C LEU A 37 9.08 -1.76 -1.73
N ALA A 38 9.38 -0.46 -1.78
CA ALA A 38 9.78 0.35 -0.64
C ALA A 38 8.73 1.46 -0.44
N ILE A 39 8.36 1.75 0.80
CA ILE A 39 7.35 2.74 1.16
C ILE A 39 7.98 3.69 2.18
N GLY A 40 7.77 5.00 2.03
CA GLY A 40 8.44 6.04 2.81
C GLY A 40 9.78 6.48 2.19
N PHE A 41 10.07 6.04 0.97
CA PHE A 41 11.28 6.45 0.24
C PHE A 41 11.06 7.75 -0.55
N SER A 42 9.82 7.99 -0.98
CA SER A 42 9.43 9.23 -1.66
C SER A 42 8.63 10.11 -0.70
N ASP A 43 8.86 11.42 -0.75
CA ASP A 43 8.03 12.40 -0.01
C ASP A 43 6.54 12.30 -0.39
N LEU A 44 6.24 11.82 -1.61
CA LEU A 44 4.88 11.58 -2.08
C LEU A 44 4.21 10.40 -1.38
N ASP A 45 4.94 9.52 -0.70
CA ASP A 45 4.36 8.34 -0.07
C ASP A 45 3.41 8.74 1.05
N VAL A 46 3.69 9.80 1.82
CA VAL A 46 2.74 10.29 2.84
C VAL A 46 1.40 10.68 2.19
N GLU A 47 1.45 11.51 1.14
CA GLU A 47 0.26 12.00 0.43
C GLU A 47 -0.55 10.84 -0.19
N LYS A 48 0.12 9.84 -0.75
CA LYS A 48 -0.54 8.66 -1.33
C LYS A 48 -1.34 7.89 -0.28
N TYR A 49 -0.75 7.64 0.89
CA TYR A 49 -1.42 6.88 1.94
C TYR A 49 -2.54 7.68 2.61
N GLU A 50 -2.41 9.01 2.74
CA GLU A 50 -3.51 9.88 3.15
C GLU A 50 -4.69 9.79 2.16
N LEU A 51 -4.41 9.79 0.85
CA LEU A 51 -5.44 9.63 -0.17
C LEU A 51 -6.10 8.25 -0.13
N HIS A 52 -5.32 7.17 0.05
CA HIS A 52 -5.84 5.81 0.18
C HIS A 52 -6.78 5.67 1.38
N ILE A 53 -6.39 6.21 2.53
CA ILE A 53 -7.24 6.25 3.74
C ILE A 53 -8.55 6.97 3.44
N LYS A 54 -8.47 8.19 2.90
CA LYS A 54 -9.65 9.01 2.57
C LYS A 54 -10.59 8.29 1.59
N SER A 55 -10.05 7.64 0.57
CA SER A 55 -10.85 6.88 -0.39
C SER A 55 -11.48 5.65 0.25
N THR A 56 -10.75 4.94 1.11
CA THR A 56 -11.22 3.72 1.77
C THR A 56 -12.35 3.99 2.75
N VAL A 57 -12.25 5.08 3.53
CA VAL A 57 -13.33 5.53 4.42
C VAL A 57 -14.62 5.76 3.63
N LYS A 58 -14.55 6.46 2.48
CA LYS A 58 -15.71 6.65 1.61
C LYS A 58 -16.27 5.33 1.07
N SER A 59 -15.41 4.37 0.74
CA SER A 59 -15.85 3.03 0.30
C SER A 59 -16.58 2.27 1.41
N ILE A 60 -16.12 2.37 2.66
CA ILE A 60 -16.80 1.78 3.82
C ILE A 60 -18.19 2.38 4.01
N GLU A 61 -18.31 3.71 3.96
CA GLU A 61 -19.59 4.41 4.07
C GLU A 61 -20.57 3.97 2.98
N LEU A 62 -20.10 3.93 1.72
CA LEU A 62 -20.91 3.47 0.59
C LEU A 62 -21.35 2.01 0.77
N ALA A 63 -20.45 1.13 1.21
CA ALA A 63 -20.77 -0.28 1.45
C ALA A 63 -21.81 -0.45 2.56
N LYS A 64 -21.69 0.31 3.67
CA LYS A 64 -22.68 0.34 4.75
C LYS A 64 -24.05 0.77 4.23
N ASN A 65 -24.11 1.86 3.46
CA ASN A 65 -25.36 2.38 2.88
C ASN A 65 -26.05 1.41 1.92
N ASN A 66 -25.29 0.49 1.32
CA ASN A 66 -25.79 -0.53 0.40
C ASN A 66 -25.91 -1.92 1.06
N ASN A 67 -25.84 -2.03 2.39
CA ASN A 67 -25.92 -3.29 3.15
C ASN A 67 -24.89 -4.37 2.72
N ARG A 68 -23.71 -3.96 2.23
CA ARG A 68 -22.62 -4.85 1.80
C ARG A 68 -21.62 -5.11 2.91
N GLN A 69 -22.04 -5.80 3.98
CA GLN A 69 -21.17 -6.08 5.13
C GLN A 69 -19.89 -6.86 4.76
N ASP A 70 -19.98 -7.75 3.76
CA ASP A 70 -18.83 -8.47 3.21
C ASP A 70 -17.74 -7.53 2.67
N MET A 71 -18.14 -6.36 2.15
CA MET A 71 -17.22 -5.34 1.66
C MET A 71 -16.73 -4.44 2.80
N VAL A 72 -17.60 -4.14 3.78
CA VAL A 72 -17.23 -3.36 4.96
C VAL A 72 -16.04 -4.01 5.68
N GLU A 73 -16.10 -5.31 5.96
CA GLU A 73 -15.02 -6.03 6.64
C GLU A 73 -13.71 -6.00 5.84
N LYS A 74 -13.77 -6.23 4.52
CA LYS A 74 -12.60 -6.17 3.63
C LYS A 74 -11.97 -4.76 3.62
N HIS A 75 -12.79 -3.72 3.58
CA HIS A 75 -12.29 -2.34 3.57
C HIS A 75 -11.79 -1.87 4.95
N ILE A 76 -12.33 -2.38 6.06
CA ILE A 76 -11.75 -2.11 7.40
C ILE A 76 -10.34 -2.71 7.50
N ASN A 77 -10.15 -3.95 7.03
CA ASN A 77 -8.84 -4.58 7.06
C ASN A 77 -7.79 -3.82 6.24
N ILE A 78 -8.18 -3.27 5.07
CA ILE A 78 -7.26 -2.48 4.26
C ILE A 78 -7.00 -1.10 4.85
N LEU A 79 -8.02 -0.47 5.47
CA LEU A 79 -7.90 0.81 6.16
C LEU A 79 -6.86 0.74 7.28
N ASN A 80 -6.98 -0.25 8.17
CA ASN A 80 -6.04 -0.45 9.27
C ASN A 80 -4.60 -0.59 8.76
N LYS A 81 -4.41 -1.27 7.62
CA LYS A 81 -3.10 -1.42 7.00
C LYS A 81 -2.54 -0.12 6.44
N TYR A 82 -3.39 0.71 5.83
CA TYR A 82 -2.98 2.03 5.35
C TYR A 82 -2.61 2.96 6.51
N GLU A 83 -3.37 2.94 7.59
CA GLU A 83 -3.09 3.72 8.80
C GLU A 83 -1.78 3.28 9.47
N GLU A 84 -1.53 1.98 9.59
CA GLU A 84 -0.26 1.43 10.09
C GLU A 84 0.92 1.89 9.23
N ILE A 85 0.81 1.79 7.91
CA ILE A 85 1.86 2.24 7.00
C ILE A 85 2.08 3.75 7.12
N LEU A 86 1.01 4.55 7.14
CA LEU A 86 1.11 6.00 7.25
C LEU A 86 1.80 6.42 8.55
N GLY A 87 1.45 5.80 9.67
CA GLY A 87 2.10 6.07 10.96
C GLY A 87 3.61 5.80 10.89
N ASN A 88 3.99 4.62 10.40
CA ASN A 88 5.41 4.25 10.24
C ASN A 88 6.18 5.26 9.39
N ILE A 89 5.66 5.66 8.23
CA ILE A 89 6.38 6.55 7.31
C ILE A 89 6.36 8.02 7.78
N LYS A 90 5.35 8.46 8.55
CA LYS A 90 5.36 9.78 9.20
C LYS A 90 6.42 9.89 10.28
N ASP A 91 6.76 8.79 10.93
CA ASP A 91 7.88 8.70 11.88
C ASP A 91 9.26 8.63 11.18
N GLY A 92 9.30 8.74 9.85
CA GLY A 92 10.53 8.70 9.05
C GLY A 92 11.03 7.28 8.75
N ASN A 93 10.26 6.23 9.07
CA ASN A 93 10.64 4.86 8.76
C ASN A 93 10.42 4.54 7.29
N ILE A 94 11.26 3.65 6.75
CA ILE A 94 11.10 3.08 5.41
C ILE A 94 10.68 1.62 5.54
N ILE A 95 9.56 1.27 4.92
CA ILE A 95 9.05 -0.11 4.90
C ILE A 95 9.53 -0.79 3.63
N PHE A 96 10.27 -1.90 3.79
CA PHE A 96 10.72 -2.73 2.67
C PHE A 96 9.91 -4.01 2.59
N GLY A 97 9.46 -4.38 1.39
CA GLY A 97 8.82 -5.69 1.18
C GLY A 97 9.77 -6.89 1.33
N ARG A 98 11.09 -6.65 1.38
CA ARG A 98 12.11 -7.63 1.81
C ARG A 98 12.86 -7.09 3.02
N SER A 99 12.78 -7.81 4.14
CA SER A 99 13.50 -7.50 5.38
C SER A 99 15.03 -7.45 5.19
N ASN A 100 15.57 -8.28 4.28
CA ASN A 100 17.02 -8.38 4.02
C ASN A 100 17.63 -7.22 3.20
N ARG A 101 16.89 -6.15 2.90
CA ARG A 101 17.45 -4.94 2.27
C ARG A 101 18.00 -3.92 3.26
N ILE A 102 17.80 -4.13 4.56
CA ILE A 102 18.56 -3.42 5.60
C ILE A 102 19.94 -4.07 5.66
N LYS A 103 20.90 -3.54 4.92
CA LYS A 103 22.31 -3.67 5.31
C LYS A 103 22.60 -2.48 6.21
N VAL A 104 22.67 -2.73 7.51
CA VAL A 104 23.40 -1.86 8.45
C VAL A 104 24.88 -1.96 8.11
#